data_AF-A0A2P6TIT0-F1
#
_entry.id   AF-A0A2P6TIT0-F1
#
_cell.length_a   1.000
_cell.length_b   1.000
_cell.length_c   1.000
_cell.angle_alpha   90.00
_cell.angle_beta   90.00
_cell.angle_gamma   90.00
#
_symmetry.space_group_name_H-M   'P 1'
#
loop_
_entity.id
_entity.type
_entity.pdbx_description
1 polymer ?
#
loop_
_entity_poly.entity_id
_entity_poly.type
_entity_poly.pdbx_seq_one_letter_code
_entity_poly.pdbx_strand_id
1 'polypeptide(L)'
;MQACRQLGVALAAAALLLAAAPLPAAAVKPISDWVEGGVATHFGGAQDGMDPSSPSFGTKDGSCGYGAISKDRFPYFSTAALAPSNRFYTADALHGCGQCFQVQCADGRDGVCKRDGAGAPLSVLVMISDSCPECGSDHLDVQSLAFAKLADPGVGRIGMRYRRVECAPPDDLKVSVMDYRGAGGWLRLAIDNAGGRAAVASVAVKGAGGDWQPLHNSWGATWEAASAPQPPLSFRITDDGGEAVEAHDVVKQAGGIAGGADGPRATFAAGVQFSITDPAWGKGGGGGEPKVTAFDGPSSQSDPMVVDSSTPGADSSSSGGSSSGHKAAPGAGGGGSSSNGCRDVPTPDGYSCQQQKDWGKCGQDFIKTNGYCKCTCGGNGGSNSSQQQQQAGSGRRMLRQRR
;
A
#
# COMPACT_ATOMS: atom_id res chain seq x y z
N MET A 1 -31.81 -10.31 -71.84
CA MET A 1 -33.09 -10.38 -71.09
C MET A 1 -32.83 -11.30 -69.90
N GLN A 2 -32.51 -10.75 -68.72
CA GLN A 2 -33.41 -10.66 -67.54
C GLN A 2 -33.90 -12.05 -67.09
N ALA A 3 -33.83 -12.51 -65.85
CA ALA A 3 -33.32 -12.01 -64.57
C ALA A 3 -33.35 -13.23 -63.62
N CYS A 4 -32.38 -13.41 -62.71
CA CYS A 4 -32.64 -14.22 -61.52
C CYS A 4 -31.85 -13.68 -60.32
N ARG A 5 -32.57 -13.59 -59.21
CA ARG A 5 -32.41 -12.66 -58.09
C ARG A 5 -31.21 -12.99 -57.20
N GLN A 6 -30.50 -11.95 -56.78
CA GLN A 6 -29.61 -11.98 -55.63
C GLN A 6 -30.43 -12.10 -54.34
N LEU A 7 -30.11 -13.08 -53.50
CA LEU A 7 -30.52 -13.15 -52.10
C LEU A 7 -29.27 -12.97 -51.25
N GLY A 8 -29.04 -11.74 -50.79
CA GLY A 8 -28.05 -11.44 -49.76
C GLY A 8 -28.60 -11.82 -48.40
N VAL A 9 -27.99 -12.81 -47.74
CA VAL A 9 -28.26 -13.11 -46.33
C VAL A 9 -27.35 -12.23 -45.48
N ALA A 10 -27.94 -11.26 -44.79
CA ALA A 10 -27.26 -10.46 -43.78
C ALA A 10 -27.05 -11.32 -42.52
N LEU A 11 -25.80 -11.72 -42.25
CA LEU A 11 -25.39 -12.29 -40.97
C LEU A 11 -25.26 -11.16 -39.95
N ALA A 12 -26.28 -10.99 -39.10
CA ALA A 12 -26.18 -10.15 -37.92
C ALA A 12 -25.34 -10.88 -36.86
N ALA A 13 -24.09 -10.42 -36.68
CA ALA A 13 -23.24 -10.87 -35.58
C ALA A 13 -23.76 -10.26 -34.27
N ALA A 14 -24.41 -11.08 -33.44
CA ALA A 14 -24.73 -10.71 -32.07
C ALA A 14 -23.44 -10.74 -31.23
N ALA A 15 -22.85 -9.57 -30.99
CA ALA A 15 -21.77 -9.44 -30.02
C ALA A 15 -22.35 -9.58 -28.62
N LEU A 16 -22.13 -10.74 -27.98
CA LEU A 16 -22.34 -10.87 -26.53
C LEU A 16 -21.32 -9.98 -25.82
N LEU A 17 -21.80 -8.86 -25.28
CA LEU A 17 -21.09 -8.12 -24.25
C LEU A 17 -21.03 -9.02 -23.00
N LEU A 18 -19.91 -9.73 -22.80
CA LEU A 18 -19.56 -10.21 -21.46
C LEU A 18 -19.40 -8.96 -20.59
N ALA A 19 -20.37 -8.72 -19.70
CA ALA A 19 -20.17 -7.81 -18.60
C ALA A 19 -18.95 -8.33 -17.82
N ALA A 20 -17.85 -7.57 -17.84
CA ALA A 20 -16.72 -7.83 -16.96
C ALA A 20 -17.27 -7.79 -15.53
N ALA A 21 -17.31 -8.94 -14.86
CA ALA A 21 -17.58 -8.98 -13.44
C ALA A 21 -16.53 -8.06 -12.77
N PRO A 22 -16.93 -7.16 -11.85
CA PRO A 22 -15.95 -6.41 -11.09
C PRO A 22 -15.00 -7.41 -10.43
N LEU A 23 -13.69 -7.22 -10.66
CA LEU A 23 -12.67 -8.01 -9.98
C LEU A 23 -12.97 -7.95 -8.47
N PRO A 24 -12.98 -9.09 -7.76
CA PRO A 24 -13.21 -9.08 -6.33
C PRO A 24 -12.14 -8.21 -5.67
N ALA A 25 -12.58 -7.28 -4.80
CA ALA A 25 -11.67 -6.53 -3.94
C ALA A 25 -10.75 -7.53 -3.21
N ALA A 26 -9.45 -7.26 -3.25
CA ALA A 26 -8.47 -8.17 -2.68
C ALA A 26 -8.70 -8.35 -1.18
N ALA A 27 -8.71 -9.61 -0.72
CA ALA A 27 -9.07 -9.97 0.64
C ALA A 27 -7.92 -9.72 1.62
N VAL A 28 -8.24 -9.31 2.85
CA VAL A 28 -7.31 -9.39 3.98
C VAL A 28 -7.09 -10.86 4.34
N LYS A 29 -5.82 -11.27 4.39
CA LYS A 29 -5.44 -12.64 4.68
C LYS A 29 -4.73 -12.75 6.04
N PRO A 30 -5.42 -13.23 7.08
CA PRO A 30 -4.85 -13.37 8.42
C PRO A 30 -3.78 -14.47 8.47
N ILE A 31 -2.64 -14.16 9.06
CA ILE A 31 -1.57 -15.09 9.41
C ILE A 31 -1.67 -15.51 10.87
N SER A 32 -2.17 -14.62 11.73
CA SER A 32 -2.40 -14.87 13.15
C SER A 32 -3.82 -14.55 13.57
N ASP A 33 -4.19 -15.06 14.73
CA ASP A 33 -5.36 -14.58 15.45
C ASP A 33 -5.18 -13.14 15.95
N TRP A 34 -6.29 -12.52 16.31
CA TRP A 34 -6.32 -11.19 16.93
C TRP A 34 -5.63 -11.19 18.30
N VAL A 35 -4.80 -10.17 18.51
CA VAL A 35 -4.40 -9.69 19.84
C VAL A 35 -5.44 -8.68 20.27
N GLU A 36 -6.08 -8.96 21.40
CA GLU A 36 -7.08 -8.10 22.01
C GLU A 36 -6.44 -7.24 23.12
N GLY A 37 -7.07 -6.11 23.43
CA GLY A 37 -6.61 -5.23 24.52
C GLY A 37 -5.30 -4.48 24.23
N GLY A 38 -4.91 -4.38 22.95
CA GLY A 38 -3.75 -3.63 22.52
C GLY A 38 -3.96 -2.12 22.59
N VAL A 39 -2.88 -1.38 22.40
CA VAL A 39 -2.85 0.09 22.45
C VAL A 39 -2.23 0.62 21.17
N ALA A 40 -2.80 1.68 20.61
CA ALA A 40 -2.13 2.46 19.58
C ALA A 40 -1.91 3.90 20.03
N THR A 41 -0.69 4.39 19.78
CA THR A 41 -0.36 5.83 19.70
C THR A 41 0.08 6.14 18.28
N HIS A 42 0.57 7.36 18.04
CA HIS A 42 1.10 7.70 16.74
C HIS A 42 2.33 8.60 16.74
N PHE A 43 3.15 8.38 15.71
CA PHE A 43 4.34 9.16 15.37
C PHE A 43 4.21 9.79 13.97
N GLY A 44 5.09 10.72 13.65
CA GLY A 44 5.17 11.32 12.32
C GLY A 44 4.00 12.26 12.04
N GLY A 45 3.58 13.05 13.03
CA GLY A 45 2.49 14.01 12.91
C GLY A 45 2.82 15.40 13.45
N ALA A 46 1.80 16.27 13.52
CA ALA A 46 1.96 17.64 14.02
C ALA A 46 2.42 17.67 15.48
N GLN A 47 2.06 16.67 16.29
CA GLN A 47 2.53 16.51 17.67
C GLN A 47 4.05 16.36 17.78
N ASP A 48 4.69 15.85 16.73
CA ASP A 48 6.15 15.66 16.65
C ASP A 48 6.83 16.82 15.91
N GLY A 49 6.09 17.88 15.55
CA GLY A 49 6.59 19.00 14.76
C GLY A 49 6.92 18.64 13.30
N MET A 50 6.42 17.52 12.80
CA MET A 50 6.70 17.04 11.44
C MET A 50 5.88 17.81 10.41
N ASP A 51 6.54 18.22 9.32
CA ASP A 51 5.88 18.85 8.18
C ASP A 51 5.21 17.79 7.29
N PRO A 52 3.88 17.83 7.08
CA PRO A 52 3.16 16.91 6.19
C PRO A 52 3.59 16.99 4.71
N SER A 53 4.35 18.01 4.32
CA SER A 53 4.98 18.11 3.00
C SER A 53 6.31 17.34 2.92
N SER A 54 6.86 16.90 4.05
CA SER A 54 8.10 16.13 4.11
C SER A 54 7.96 14.80 3.38
N PRO A 55 8.92 14.43 2.50
CA PRO A 55 8.88 13.17 1.76
C PRO A 55 8.86 11.90 2.62
N SER A 56 9.30 11.98 3.88
CA SER A 56 9.32 10.82 4.80
C SER A 56 8.30 10.90 5.93
N PHE A 57 7.84 12.10 6.30
CA PHE A 57 6.88 12.34 7.39
C PHE A 57 7.10 11.46 8.65
N GLY A 58 8.36 11.42 9.12
CA GLY A 58 8.77 10.65 10.31
C GLY A 58 9.27 9.23 10.05
N THR A 59 9.28 8.74 8.81
CA THR A 59 9.65 7.33 8.49
C THR A 59 11.11 7.11 8.11
N LYS A 60 11.91 8.18 7.94
CA LYS A 60 13.25 8.10 7.33
C LYS A 60 14.25 7.30 8.16
N ASP A 61 14.16 7.39 9.48
CA ASP A 61 15.19 6.92 10.41
C ASP A 61 14.76 5.63 11.13
N GLY A 62 13.82 4.88 10.55
CA GLY A 62 13.32 3.65 11.13
C GLY A 62 14.37 2.55 11.25
N SER A 63 14.36 1.83 12.37
CA SER A 63 15.29 0.76 12.70
C SER A 63 15.32 -0.39 11.69
N CYS A 64 14.31 -0.55 10.83
CA CYS A 64 14.33 -1.58 9.79
C CYS A 64 15.22 -1.27 8.58
N GLY A 65 15.77 -0.05 8.46
CA GLY A 65 16.73 0.30 7.40
C GLY A 65 16.12 0.57 6.01
N TYR A 66 14.79 0.69 5.93
CA TYR A 66 14.08 1.03 4.68
C TYR A 66 14.41 2.45 4.18
N GLY A 67 14.90 3.33 5.06
CA GLY A 67 15.17 4.73 4.74
C GLY A 67 13.88 5.52 4.56
N ALA A 68 13.90 6.56 3.71
CA ALA A 68 12.70 7.35 3.45
C ALA A 68 11.65 6.53 2.68
N ILE A 69 10.57 6.18 3.38
CA ILE A 69 9.37 5.61 2.79
C ILE A 69 8.57 6.75 2.18
N SER A 70 8.07 6.61 0.96
CA SER A 70 7.28 7.65 0.28
C SER A 70 5.79 7.44 0.52
N LYS A 71 5.01 8.53 0.55
CA LYS A 71 3.54 8.46 0.51
C LYS A 71 2.98 7.89 -0.78
N ASP A 72 3.73 7.94 -1.87
CA ASP A 72 3.25 7.58 -3.21
C ASP A 72 3.60 6.12 -3.57
N ARG A 73 4.29 5.40 -2.68
CA ARG A 73 4.66 3.99 -2.86
C ARG A 73 4.29 3.22 -1.62
N PHE A 74 4.01 1.93 -1.78
CA PHE A 74 3.79 1.04 -0.65
C PHE A 74 4.86 1.22 0.44
N PRO A 75 4.50 1.28 1.73
CA PRO A 75 3.14 1.14 2.30
C PRO A 75 2.31 2.43 2.41
N TYR A 76 2.61 3.49 1.64
CA TYR A 76 1.83 4.74 1.58
C TYR A 76 1.76 5.47 2.94
N PHE A 77 2.90 5.57 3.63
CA PHE A 77 2.99 5.99 5.03
C PHE A 77 2.17 5.17 6.04
N SER A 78 1.55 4.06 5.62
CA SER A 78 0.87 3.16 6.55
C SER A 78 1.90 2.22 7.18
N THR A 79 2.66 2.78 8.11
CA THR A 79 3.70 2.08 8.86
C THR A 79 3.41 2.07 10.34
N ALA A 80 4.06 1.15 11.05
CA ALA A 80 4.03 1.10 12.50
C ALA A 80 5.38 0.65 13.07
N ALA A 81 5.54 0.88 14.37
CA ALA A 81 6.65 0.40 15.17
C ALA A 81 6.15 -0.60 16.21
N LEU A 82 6.89 -1.69 16.40
CA LEU A 82 6.64 -2.66 17.48
C LEU A 82 7.49 -2.35 18.70
N ALA A 83 6.96 -2.58 19.89
CA ALA A 83 7.78 -2.59 21.10
C ALA A 83 8.79 -3.76 21.07
N PRO A 84 10.02 -3.59 21.59
CA PRO A 84 10.97 -4.70 21.72
C PRO A 84 10.46 -5.88 22.57
N SER A 85 9.48 -5.63 23.46
CA SER A 85 8.81 -6.64 24.27
C SER A 85 7.61 -7.31 23.58
N ASN A 86 7.26 -6.88 22.37
CA ASN A 86 6.14 -7.43 21.62
C ASN A 86 6.45 -8.85 21.14
N ARG A 87 5.44 -9.73 21.18
CA ARG A 87 5.59 -11.13 20.75
C ARG A 87 6.00 -11.30 19.30
N PHE A 88 5.62 -10.36 18.41
CA PHE A 88 6.00 -10.40 17.01
C PHE A 88 7.40 -9.84 16.76
N TYR A 89 7.87 -8.91 17.61
CA TYR A 89 9.24 -8.41 17.57
C TYR A 89 10.25 -9.49 18.00
N THR A 90 9.85 -10.36 18.92
CA THR A 90 10.73 -11.43 19.46
C THR A 90 10.59 -12.77 18.71
N ALA A 91 9.69 -12.86 17.74
CA ALA A 91 9.39 -14.11 17.03
C ALA A 91 10.49 -14.52 16.04
N ASP A 92 11.24 -13.56 15.50
CA ASP A 92 12.26 -13.78 14.49
C ASP A 92 13.42 -12.78 14.60
N ALA A 93 14.48 -13.05 13.84
CA ALA A 93 15.70 -12.23 13.82
C ALA A 93 15.52 -10.87 13.15
N LEU A 94 14.44 -10.65 12.38
CA LEU A 94 14.17 -9.37 11.71
C LEU A 94 13.34 -8.44 12.58
N HIS A 95 12.95 -8.88 13.77
CA HIS A 95 12.20 -8.06 14.72
C HIS A 95 10.89 -7.52 14.16
N GLY A 96 10.26 -8.29 13.27
CA GLY A 96 9.02 -7.93 12.60
C GLY A 96 9.19 -7.02 11.38
N CYS A 97 10.40 -6.57 11.05
CA CYS A 97 10.62 -5.69 9.88
C CYS A 97 10.02 -6.26 8.59
N GLY A 98 9.20 -5.44 7.93
CA GLY A 98 8.52 -5.80 6.69
C GLY A 98 7.21 -6.58 6.88
N GLN A 99 6.93 -7.11 8.07
CA GLN A 99 5.66 -7.79 8.35
C GLN A 99 4.48 -6.80 8.32
N CYS A 100 3.33 -7.27 7.85
CA CYS A 100 2.10 -6.48 7.83
C CYS A 100 1.12 -6.88 8.91
N PHE A 101 0.40 -5.89 9.42
CA PHE A 101 -0.62 -6.06 10.43
C PHE A 101 -1.91 -5.36 10.02
N GLN A 102 -3.05 -6.00 10.29
CA GLN A 102 -4.33 -5.30 10.35
C GLN A 102 -4.50 -4.78 11.78
N VAL A 103 -4.70 -3.48 11.92
CA VAL A 103 -4.94 -2.80 13.20
C VAL A 103 -6.34 -2.21 13.17
N GLN A 104 -7.21 -2.62 14.09
CA GLN A 104 -8.59 -2.12 14.18
C GLN A 104 -8.80 -1.37 15.49
N CYS A 105 -9.50 -0.24 15.44
CA CYS A 105 -9.89 0.46 16.66
C CYS A 105 -10.87 -0.39 17.48
N ALA A 106 -10.58 -0.57 18.76
CA ALA A 106 -11.37 -1.35 19.72
C ALA A 106 -11.60 -0.55 21.03
N ASP A 107 -11.56 0.77 20.93
CA ASP A 107 -11.75 1.66 22.06
C ASP A 107 -13.23 1.71 22.48
N GLY A 108 -13.49 1.55 23.78
CA GLY A 108 -14.84 1.54 24.34
C GLY A 108 -15.43 2.94 24.55
N ARG A 109 -14.66 4.02 24.37
CA ARG A 109 -15.15 5.39 24.51
C ARG A 109 -15.97 5.80 23.29
N ASP A 110 -17.16 6.34 23.52
CA ASP A 110 -18.06 6.78 22.45
C ASP A 110 -17.41 7.84 21.55
N GLY A 111 -17.55 7.64 20.23
CA GLY A 111 -17.05 8.57 19.23
C GLY A 111 -15.53 8.53 18.97
N VAL A 112 -14.76 7.69 19.69
CA VAL A 112 -13.30 7.57 19.46
C VAL A 112 -12.99 6.77 18.20
N CYS A 113 -13.58 5.58 18.06
CA CYS A 113 -13.37 4.76 16.88
C CYS A 113 -14.16 5.30 15.69
N LYS A 114 -13.44 5.59 14.59
CA LYS A 114 -14.05 5.83 13.30
C LYS A 114 -14.70 4.54 12.79
N ARG A 115 -15.85 4.68 12.15
CA ARG A 115 -16.70 3.59 11.69
C ARG A 115 -17.00 3.74 10.21
N ASP A 116 -17.23 2.62 9.55
CA ASP A 116 -17.69 2.60 8.17
C ASP A 116 -19.19 2.89 8.05
N GLY A 117 -19.72 2.84 6.81
CA GLY A 117 -21.13 3.07 6.53
C GLY A 117 -22.09 2.03 7.14
N ALA A 118 -21.57 0.87 7.56
CA ALA A 118 -22.34 -0.16 8.27
C ALA A 118 -22.23 -0.02 9.80
N GLY A 119 -21.44 0.94 10.30
CA GLY A 119 -21.22 1.16 11.71
C GLY A 119 -20.16 0.26 12.34
N ALA A 120 -19.41 -0.52 11.56
CA ALA A 120 -18.30 -1.33 12.05
C ALA A 120 -17.03 -0.47 12.23
N PRO A 121 -16.18 -0.73 13.24
CA PRO A 121 -14.91 -0.01 13.40
C PRO A 121 -13.99 -0.21 12.19
N LEU A 122 -13.38 0.88 11.71
CA LEU A 122 -12.39 0.81 10.63
C LEU A 122 -11.10 0.13 11.10
N SER A 123 -10.44 -0.57 10.18
CA SER A 123 -9.07 -1.02 10.36
C SER A 123 -8.13 -0.36 9.35
N VAL A 124 -6.83 -0.43 9.64
CA VAL A 124 -5.77 -0.10 8.70
C VAL A 124 -4.80 -1.26 8.55
N LEU A 125 -4.25 -1.42 7.36
CA LEU A 125 -3.08 -2.25 7.12
C LEU A 125 -1.83 -1.42 7.38
N VAL A 126 -0.88 -1.94 8.15
CA VAL A 126 0.39 -1.26 8.43
C VAL A 126 1.55 -2.22 8.21
N MET A 127 2.67 -1.72 7.68
CA MET A 127 3.93 -2.46 7.62
C MET A 127 4.83 -2.04 8.78
N ILE A 128 5.47 -2.99 9.45
CA ILE A 128 6.46 -2.66 10.49
C ILE A 128 7.73 -2.12 9.83
N SER A 129 8.06 -0.88 10.16
CA SER A 129 9.25 -0.19 9.65
C SER A 129 10.20 0.28 10.75
N ASP A 130 9.79 0.15 12.01
CA ASP A 130 10.56 0.65 13.13
C ASP A 130 10.28 -0.13 14.45
N SER A 131 10.97 0.29 15.51
CA SER A 131 10.83 -0.19 16.88
C SER A 131 10.44 0.98 17.78
N CYS A 132 9.60 0.72 18.78
CA CYS A 132 9.22 1.71 19.81
C CYS A 132 9.73 1.23 21.18
N PRO A 133 10.97 1.57 21.59
CA PRO A 133 11.56 1.11 22.85
C PRO A 133 10.79 1.53 24.11
N GLU A 134 10.07 2.64 24.05
CA GLU A 134 9.25 3.20 25.13
C GLU A 134 7.85 2.59 25.23
N CYS A 135 7.42 1.82 24.22
CA CYS A 135 6.10 1.21 24.15
C CYS A 135 5.98 -0.05 25.04
N GLY A 136 4.75 -0.34 25.48
CA GLY A 136 4.41 -1.59 26.16
C GLY A 136 4.32 -2.81 25.23
N SER A 137 4.18 -4.03 25.78
CA SER A 137 4.22 -5.27 24.99
C SER A 137 3.22 -5.33 23.84
N ASP A 138 1.96 -4.94 24.07
CA ASP A 138 0.89 -4.98 23.06
C ASP A 138 0.55 -3.57 22.53
N HIS A 139 1.57 -2.73 22.44
CA HIS A 139 1.47 -1.36 21.95
C HIS A 139 2.13 -1.24 20.57
N LEU A 140 1.37 -0.77 19.58
CA LEU A 140 1.86 -0.38 18.26
C LEU A 140 1.88 1.16 18.17
N ASP A 141 3.03 1.73 17.83
CA ASP A 141 3.10 3.14 17.50
C ASP A 141 2.92 3.30 16.00
N VAL A 142 1.80 3.88 15.57
CA VAL A 142 1.35 3.87 14.18
C VAL A 142 1.63 5.23 13.54
N GLN A 143 1.98 5.28 12.26
CA GLN A 143 2.16 6.57 11.59
C GLN A 143 0.86 7.41 11.66
N SER A 144 0.97 8.71 11.90
CA SER A 144 -0.14 9.61 12.22
C SER A 144 -1.27 9.66 11.18
N LEU A 145 -0.98 9.51 9.88
CA LEU A 145 -2.01 9.41 8.83
C LEU A 145 -2.74 8.08 8.87
N ALA A 146 -2.06 6.98 9.20
CA ALA A 146 -2.70 5.71 9.42
C ALA A 146 -3.55 5.74 10.70
N PHE A 147 -3.05 6.34 11.78
CA PHE A 147 -3.84 6.57 13.00
C PHE A 147 -5.09 7.43 12.72
N ALA A 148 -4.96 8.46 11.90
CA ALA A 148 -6.07 9.33 11.52
C ALA A 148 -7.20 8.59 10.79
N LYS A 149 -6.96 7.39 10.25
CA LYS A 149 -8.02 6.54 9.67
C LYS A 149 -8.80 5.78 10.76
N LEU A 150 -8.19 5.52 11.91
CA LEU A 150 -8.77 4.79 13.04
C LEU A 150 -9.52 5.72 14.01
N ALA A 151 -8.95 6.89 14.32
CA ALA A 151 -9.46 7.84 15.30
C ALA A 151 -9.02 9.28 14.97
N ASP A 152 -9.51 10.26 15.73
CA ASP A 152 -8.96 11.62 15.69
C ASP A 152 -7.55 11.62 16.33
N PRO A 153 -6.49 12.05 15.62
CA PRO A 153 -5.12 12.15 16.18
C PRO A 153 -5.02 12.93 17.48
N GLY A 154 -5.92 13.90 17.73
CA GLY A 154 -6.00 14.67 18.97
C GLY A 154 -6.38 13.86 20.21
N VAL A 155 -6.93 12.65 20.05
CA VAL A 155 -7.15 11.69 21.15
C VAL A 155 -5.82 11.13 21.66
N GLY A 156 -4.78 11.08 20.82
CA GLY A 156 -3.41 10.68 21.14
C GLY A 156 -3.21 9.17 21.39
N ARG A 157 -4.16 8.51 22.05
CA ARG A 157 -4.07 7.10 22.44
C ARG A 157 -5.43 6.41 22.37
N ILE A 158 -5.49 5.25 21.71
CA ILE A 158 -6.71 4.43 21.59
C ILE A 158 -6.47 2.98 22.00
N GLY A 159 -7.53 2.33 22.48
CA GLY A 159 -7.62 0.87 22.54
C GLY A 159 -7.78 0.28 21.14
N MET A 160 -7.09 -0.82 20.88
CA MET A 160 -7.12 -1.47 19.57
C MET A 160 -6.98 -2.99 19.70
N ARG A 161 -7.28 -3.66 18.60
CA ARG A 161 -6.88 -5.06 18.38
C ARG A 161 -6.09 -5.14 17.09
N TYR A 162 -5.16 -6.08 17.02
CA TYR A 162 -4.29 -6.23 15.86
C TYR A 162 -3.92 -7.68 15.58
N ARG A 163 -3.60 -7.99 14.33
CA ARG A 163 -3.15 -9.32 13.92
C ARG A 163 -2.20 -9.24 12.74
N ARG A 164 -1.31 -10.23 12.62
CA ARG A 164 -0.43 -10.35 11.47
C ARG A 164 -1.24 -10.81 10.26
N VAL A 165 -0.99 -10.20 9.11
CA VAL A 165 -1.66 -10.49 7.83
C VAL A 165 -0.62 -10.55 6.71
N GLU A 166 -0.99 -11.12 5.56
CA GLU A 166 -0.14 -11.02 4.38
C GLU A 166 0.01 -9.55 3.94
N CYS A 167 1.23 -9.16 3.59
CA CYS A 167 1.53 -7.94 2.86
C CYS A 167 1.16 -8.12 1.39
N ALA A 168 0.68 -7.03 0.79
CA ALA A 168 0.29 -7.03 -0.61
C ALA A 168 0.84 -5.78 -1.32
N PRO A 169 2.17 -5.70 -1.52
CA PRO A 169 2.75 -4.60 -2.28
C PRO A 169 2.25 -4.64 -3.74
N PRO A 170 2.09 -3.48 -4.39
CA PRO A 170 1.71 -3.39 -5.81
C PRO A 170 2.89 -3.61 -6.76
N ASP A 171 4.11 -3.64 -6.24
CA ASP A 171 5.32 -3.91 -7.03
C ASP A 171 5.90 -5.26 -6.62
N ASP A 172 6.69 -5.86 -7.50
CA ASP A 172 7.47 -7.06 -7.20
C ASP A 172 8.44 -6.84 -6.02
N LEU A 173 8.88 -7.96 -5.44
CA LEU A 173 9.99 -8.00 -4.50
C LEU A 173 11.21 -7.32 -5.13
N LYS A 174 11.83 -6.42 -4.36
CA LYS A 174 13.00 -5.64 -4.77
C LYS A 174 14.22 -6.11 -4.00
N VAL A 175 15.25 -6.51 -4.74
CA VAL A 175 16.58 -6.76 -4.19
C VAL A 175 17.46 -5.58 -4.55
N SER A 176 17.85 -4.82 -3.53
CA SER A 176 18.70 -3.65 -3.67
C SER A 176 20.13 -4.03 -3.30
N VAL A 177 21.05 -4.05 -4.28
CA VAL A 177 22.49 -4.14 -3.96
C VAL A 177 22.92 -2.79 -3.40
N MET A 178 23.44 -2.77 -2.17
CA MET A 178 23.87 -1.54 -1.49
C MET A 178 25.38 -1.36 -1.58
N ASP A 179 26.14 -2.45 -1.44
CA ASP A 179 27.59 -2.46 -1.60
C ASP A 179 28.05 -3.79 -2.20
N TYR A 180 29.02 -3.74 -3.10
CA TYR A 180 29.64 -4.92 -3.69
C TYR A 180 31.10 -4.61 -4.01
N ARG A 181 32.02 -5.26 -3.29
CA ARG A 181 33.48 -5.00 -3.36
C ARG A 181 34.22 -5.95 -4.31
N GLY A 182 33.53 -6.56 -5.26
CA GLY A 182 34.09 -7.59 -6.12
C GLY A 182 34.06 -8.97 -5.46
N ALA A 183 34.35 -10.02 -6.23
CA ALA A 183 34.34 -11.36 -5.69
C ALA A 183 35.46 -11.57 -4.65
N GLY A 184 35.14 -12.32 -3.60
CA GLY A 184 35.99 -12.44 -2.41
C GLY A 184 35.93 -11.23 -1.48
N GLY A 185 35.28 -10.13 -1.89
CA GLY A 185 35.00 -8.96 -1.04
C GLY A 185 33.59 -9.00 -0.43
N TRP A 186 33.20 -7.92 0.24
CA TRP A 186 31.88 -7.80 0.87
C TRP A 186 30.74 -7.62 -0.15
N LEU A 187 29.58 -8.21 0.15
CA LEU A 187 28.29 -7.92 -0.48
C LEU A 187 27.28 -7.51 0.59
N ARG A 188 26.58 -6.39 0.36
CA ARG A 188 25.43 -5.93 1.17
C ARG A 188 24.22 -5.75 0.27
N LEU A 189 23.10 -6.30 0.70
CA LEU A 189 21.79 -6.22 0.06
C LEU A 189 20.75 -5.64 1.01
N ALA A 190 19.72 -5.00 0.47
CA ALA A 190 18.46 -4.75 1.15
C ALA A 190 17.32 -5.47 0.42
N ILE A 191 16.41 -6.06 1.18
CA ILE A 191 15.21 -6.72 0.66
C ILE A 191 13.99 -5.84 0.98
N ASP A 192 13.39 -5.29 -0.07
CA ASP A 192 12.26 -4.38 0.01
C ASP A 192 11.04 -4.96 -0.72
N ASN A 193 9.84 -4.45 -0.43
CA ASN A 193 8.59 -4.86 -1.08
C ASN A 193 8.29 -6.37 -1.02
N ALA A 194 8.62 -7.01 0.11
CA ALA A 194 8.21 -8.39 0.34
C ALA A 194 6.68 -8.50 0.45
N GLY A 195 6.06 -9.28 -0.44
CA GLY A 195 4.64 -9.65 -0.37
C GLY A 195 4.40 -10.92 0.46
N GLY A 196 3.16 -11.36 0.54
CA GLY A 196 2.79 -12.56 1.29
C GLY A 196 3.12 -12.40 2.77
N ARG A 197 3.77 -13.38 3.39
CA ARG A 197 4.09 -13.32 4.82
C ARG A 197 5.09 -12.22 5.20
N ALA A 198 5.89 -11.77 4.23
CA ALA A 198 6.89 -10.70 4.27
C ALA A 198 8.00 -10.79 5.32
N ALA A 199 7.92 -11.73 6.28
CA ALA A 199 9.00 -12.04 7.19
C ALA A 199 10.07 -12.84 6.45
N VAL A 200 11.11 -12.16 5.96
CA VAL A 200 12.22 -12.80 5.27
C VAL A 200 13.03 -13.60 6.29
N ALA A 201 12.96 -14.93 6.24
CA ALA A 201 13.68 -15.80 7.17
C ALA A 201 15.13 -16.06 6.73
N SER A 202 15.39 -16.13 5.42
CA SER A 202 16.76 -16.27 4.92
C SER A 202 16.94 -15.70 3.52
N VAL A 203 18.18 -15.28 3.23
CA VAL A 203 18.62 -14.85 1.91
C VAL A 203 19.87 -15.65 1.55
N ALA A 204 19.95 -16.14 0.31
CA ALA A 204 21.14 -16.75 -0.25
C ALA A 204 21.50 -16.08 -1.57
N VAL A 205 22.81 -16.02 -1.87
CA VAL A 205 23.34 -15.56 -3.16
C VAL A 205 24.07 -16.71 -3.82
N LYS A 206 24.09 -16.73 -5.14
CA LYS A 206 24.84 -17.69 -5.95
C LYS A 206 25.52 -16.93 -7.09
N GLY A 207 26.78 -17.23 -7.36
CA GLY A 207 27.48 -16.70 -8.52
C GLY A 207 27.37 -17.61 -9.75
N ALA A 208 28.09 -17.24 -10.80
CA ALA A 208 28.16 -18.03 -12.04
C ALA A 208 28.61 -19.47 -11.77
N GLY A 209 27.72 -20.45 -11.94
CA GLY A 209 28.03 -21.88 -11.80
C GLY A 209 28.43 -22.35 -10.39
N GLY A 210 28.22 -21.51 -9.36
CA GLY A 210 28.49 -21.87 -7.96
C GLY A 210 27.27 -22.44 -7.23
N ASP A 211 27.45 -22.74 -5.94
CA ASP A 211 26.37 -23.15 -5.04
C ASP A 211 25.73 -21.93 -4.34
N TRP A 212 24.52 -22.13 -3.82
CA TRP A 212 23.85 -21.15 -2.97
C TRP A 212 24.62 -20.97 -1.66
N GLN A 213 25.10 -19.76 -1.40
CA GLN A 213 25.70 -19.37 -0.12
C GLN A 213 24.73 -18.49 0.69
N PRO A 214 24.54 -18.76 1.99
CA PRO A 214 23.66 -17.97 2.83
C PRO A 214 24.26 -16.57 3.09
N LEU A 215 23.40 -15.58 3.21
CA LEU A 215 23.72 -14.27 3.75
C LEU A 215 23.33 -14.20 5.23
N HIS A 216 24.06 -13.37 5.96
CA HIS A 216 23.75 -13.02 7.33
C HIS A 216 22.80 -11.81 7.36
N ASN A 217 21.75 -11.87 8.18
CA ASN A 217 20.95 -10.67 8.48
C ASN A 217 21.74 -9.80 9.45
N SER A 218 22.08 -8.59 9.03
CA SER A 218 22.91 -7.70 9.84
C SER A 218 22.08 -6.74 10.67
N TRP A 219 21.04 -6.17 10.05
CA TRP A 219 20.01 -5.41 10.75
C TRP A 219 18.80 -5.22 9.83
N GLY A 220 17.58 -5.33 10.36
CA GLY A 220 16.35 -5.05 9.64
C GLY A 220 16.27 -5.76 8.29
N ALA A 221 16.06 -5.00 7.22
CA ALA A 221 15.99 -5.52 5.86
C ALA A 221 17.36 -5.79 5.19
N THR A 222 18.47 -5.59 5.90
CA THR A 222 19.84 -5.65 5.36
C THR A 222 20.49 -7.03 5.55
N TRP A 223 21.03 -7.56 4.45
CA TRP A 223 21.65 -8.89 4.38
C TRP A 223 23.04 -8.82 3.79
N GLU A 224 23.98 -9.59 4.33
CA GLU A 224 25.39 -9.45 4.00
C GLU A 224 26.12 -10.78 3.80
N ALA A 225 27.13 -10.76 2.93
CA ALA A 225 28.09 -11.85 2.76
C ALA A 225 29.52 -11.32 2.85
N ALA A 226 30.35 -12.01 3.64
CA ALA A 226 31.76 -11.70 3.82
C ALA A 226 32.62 -11.91 2.57
N SER A 227 32.21 -12.86 1.73
CA SER A 227 32.88 -13.22 0.49
C SER A 227 31.82 -13.34 -0.61
N ALA A 228 31.69 -12.29 -1.41
CA ALA A 228 30.77 -12.23 -2.52
C ALA A 228 31.23 -13.16 -3.65
N PRO A 229 30.31 -13.81 -4.38
CA PRO A 229 30.68 -14.67 -5.49
C PRO A 229 30.88 -13.81 -6.76
N GLN A 230 31.40 -14.43 -7.83
CA GLN A 230 31.53 -13.76 -9.12
C GLN A 230 30.17 -13.61 -9.81
N PRO A 231 29.85 -12.45 -10.40
CA PRO A 231 28.70 -12.26 -11.26
C PRO A 231 28.71 -13.22 -12.49
N PRO A 232 27.54 -13.56 -13.06
CA PRO A 232 26.22 -13.07 -12.66
C PRO A 232 25.76 -13.56 -11.27
N LEU A 233 25.14 -12.67 -10.49
CA LEU A 233 24.59 -13.02 -9.16
C LEU A 233 23.11 -13.40 -9.29
N SER A 234 22.77 -14.53 -8.67
CA SER A 234 21.40 -14.97 -8.40
C SER A 234 21.09 -14.83 -6.92
N PHE A 235 19.82 -14.61 -6.58
CA PHE A 235 19.35 -14.52 -5.20
C PHE A 235 18.23 -15.51 -4.93
N ARG A 236 18.23 -16.10 -3.73
CA ARG A 236 17.12 -16.90 -3.21
C ARG A 236 16.68 -16.29 -1.90
N ILE A 237 15.40 -15.93 -1.80
CA ILE A 237 14.83 -15.32 -0.60
C ILE A 237 13.74 -16.27 -0.11
N THR A 238 13.78 -16.64 1.17
CA THR A 238 12.81 -17.55 1.82
C THR A 238 12.09 -16.85 2.96
N ASP A 239 10.77 -17.00 3.07
CA ASP A 239 9.97 -16.44 4.15
C ASP A 239 9.91 -17.37 5.39
N ASP A 240 9.24 -16.91 6.45
CA ASP A 240 9.01 -17.67 7.68
C ASP A 240 7.99 -18.81 7.53
N GLY A 241 7.32 -18.92 6.38
CA GLY A 241 6.51 -20.07 5.99
C GLY A 241 7.30 -21.16 5.25
N GLY A 242 8.54 -20.88 4.86
CA GLY A 242 9.41 -21.76 4.09
C GLY A 242 9.25 -21.62 2.57
N GLU A 243 8.45 -20.67 2.10
CA GLU A 243 8.30 -20.40 0.68
C GLU A 243 9.48 -19.57 0.15
N ALA A 244 10.01 -19.96 -1.01
CA ALA A 244 11.20 -19.36 -1.57
C ALA A 244 10.98 -18.83 -2.99
N VAL A 245 11.54 -17.66 -3.27
CA VAL A 245 11.64 -17.07 -4.61
C VAL A 245 13.09 -17.00 -5.03
N GLU A 246 13.37 -17.30 -6.31
CA GLU A 246 14.70 -17.25 -6.89
C GLU A 246 14.74 -16.24 -8.05
N ALA A 247 15.72 -15.35 -8.02
CA ALA A 247 16.02 -14.41 -9.09
C ALA A 247 17.38 -14.80 -9.70
N HIS A 248 17.37 -15.33 -10.92
CA HIS A 248 18.58 -15.85 -11.55
C HIS A 248 19.32 -14.81 -12.38
N ASP A 249 20.64 -14.74 -12.17
CA ASP A 249 21.59 -13.97 -12.98
C ASP A 249 21.21 -12.48 -13.18
N VAL A 250 20.62 -11.87 -12.15
CA VAL A 250 20.07 -10.50 -12.20
C VAL A 250 21.15 -9.42 -12.08
N VAL A 251 22.27 -9.70 -11.40
CA VAL A 251 23.42 -8.78 -11.34
C VAL A 251 24.49 -9.26 -12.32
N LYS A 252 24.53 -8.71 -13.53
CA LYS A 252 25.32 -9.28 -14.65
C LYS A 252 26.78 -8.80 -14.76
N GLN A 253 27.15 -7.71 -14.12
CA GLN A 253 28.49 -7.13 -14.24
C GLN A 253 29.12 -6.92 -12.87
N ALA A 254 30.43 -7.13 -12.80
CA ALA A 254 31.23 -6.78 -11.63
C ALA A 254 31.37 -5.25 -11.57
N GLY A 255 30.66 -4.63 -10.63
CA GLY A 255 30.70 -3.19 -10.40
C GLY A 255 29.73 -2.86 -9.27
N GLY A 256 30.29 -2.59 -8.09
CA GLY A 256 29.50 -2.13 -6.96
C GLY A 256 28.95 -0.74 -7.19
N ILE A 257 28.04 -0.33 -6.34
CA ILE A 257 27.51 1.02 -6.35
C ILE A 257 28.30 1.84 -5.36
N ALA A 258 28.72 3.03 -5.77
CA ALA A 258 29.47 3.92 -4.91
C ALA A 258 28.57 4.44 -3.77
N GLY A 259 29.02 4.30 -2.51
CA GLY A 259 28.39 4.97 -1.35
C GLY A 259 27.92 4.07 -0.21
N GLY A 260 27.99 2.73 -0.33
CA GLY A 260 27.65 1.83 0.78
C GLY A 260 26.15 1.86 1.14
N ALA A 261 25.79 1.61 2.41
CA ALA A 261 24.39 1.56 2.84
C ALA A 261 23.60 2.86 2.60
N ASP A 262 24.30 4.00 2.59
CA ASP A 262 23.72 5.33 2.38
C ASP A 262 23.87 5.83 0.93
N GLY A 263 24.53 5.04 0.07
CA GLY A 263 24.72 5.33 -1.35
C GLY A 263 23.47 5.04 -2.19
N PRO A 264 23.47 5.44 -3.48
CA PRO A 264 22.48 4.96 -4.43
C PRO A 264 22.36 3.43 -4.39
N ARG A 265 21.14 2.91 -4.41
CA ARG A 265 20.86 1.46 -4.43
C ARG A 265 20.57 1.04 -5.87
N ALA A 266 21.11 -0.11 -6.29
CA ALA A 266 20.80 -0.70 -7.60
C ALA A 266 19.76 -1.75 -7.29
N THR A 267 18.56 -1.47 -7.75
CA THR A 267 17.41 -2.31 -7.50
C THR A 267 17.23 -3.25 -8.67
N PHE A 268 17.12 -4.53 -8.35
CA PHE A 268 16.79 -5.59 -9.28
C PHE A 268 15.43 -6.13 -8.86
N ALA A 269 14.48 -6.16 -9.79
CA ALA A 269 13.20 -6.81 -9.54
C ALA A 269 13.42 -8.32 -9.57
N ALA A 270 12.97 -9.02 -8.54
CA ALA A 270 12.98 -10.48 -8.54
C ALA A 270 11.90 -11.05 -9.47
N GLY A 271 10.91 -10.24 -9.88
CA GLY A 271 9.80 -10.67 -10.74
C GLY A 271 8.79 -11.59 -10.04
N VAL A 272 8.93 -11.76 -8.71
CA VAL A 272 8.16 -12.71 -7.90
C VAL A 272 7.95 -12.12 -6.50
N GLN A 273 6.73 -12.15 -5.98
CA GLN A 273 6.45 -11.98 -4.55
C GLN A 273 6.43 -13.36 -3.87
N PHE A 274 6.70 -13.45 -2.56
CA PHE A 274 6.46 -14.70 -1.82
C PHE A 274 5.06 -15.19 -2.13
N SER A 275 4.95 -16.47 -2.48
CA SER A 275 3.77 -17.03 -3.14
C SER A 275 2.51 -16.60 -2.40
N ILE A 276 1.66 -15.92 -3.14
CA ILE A 276 0.31 -15.62 -2.71
C ILE A 276 -0.40 -16.98 -2.70
N THR A 277 -0.34 -17.74 -1.61
CA THR A 277 -1.30 -18.82 -1.39
C THR A 277 -2.68 -18.14 -1.40
N ASP A 278 -3.48 -18.15 -2.46
CA ASP A 278 -3.70 -19.10 -3.55
C ASP A 278 -4.31 -18.35 -4.77
N PRO A 279 -4.29 -18.86 -6.02
CA PRO A 279 -5.25 -18.47 -7.08
C PRO A 279 -6.75 -18.74 -6.79
N ALA A 280 -7.13 -18.85 -5.51
CA ALA A 280 -8.37 -19.34 -4.88
C ALA A 280 -8.41 -20.87 -4.65
N TRP A 281 -8.07 -21.30 -3.43
CA TRP A 281 -8.22 -22.67 -2.92
C TRP A 281 -7.48 -23.81 -3.67
N GLY A 282 -6.55 -24.43 -2.94
CA GLY A 282 -5.50 -25.25 -3.52
C GLY A 282 -6.01 -26.52 -4.20
N LYS A 283 -5.27 -26.87 -5.25
CA LYS A 283 -5.31 -28.10 -6.06
C LYS A 283 -6.35 -28.13 -7.19
N GLY A 284 -5.91 -27.68 -8.36
CA GLY A 284 -6.37 -28.17 -9.65
C GLY A 284 -5.28 -27.93 -10.70
N GLY A 285 -4.64 -29.00 -11.18
CA GLY A 285 -3.40 -28.93 -11.94
C GLY A 285 -3.47 -28.22 -13.29
N GLY A 286 -2.29 -27.84 -13.79
CA GLY A 286 -2.07 -27.38 -15.16
C GLY A 286 -0.88 -26.43 -15.22
N GLY A 287 0.25 -26.92 -15.75
CA GLY A 287 1.49 -26.17 -15.87
C GLY A 287 1.32 -24.85 -16.64
N GLY A 288 1.55 -23.75 -15.94
CA GLY A 288 1.73 -22.41 -16.44
C GLY A 288 2.49 -21.62 -15.38
N GLU A 289 3.58 -20.98 -15.78
CA GLU A 289 4.40 -20.14 -14.91
C GLU A 289 3.50 -19.07 -14.26
N PRO A 290 3.41 -19.00 -12.91
CA PRO A 290 2.52 -18.06 -12.25
C PRO A 290 3.02 -16.64 -12.50
N LYS A 291 2.30 -15.89 -13.35
CA LYS A 291 2.47 -14.45 -13.47
C LYS A 291 1.84 -13.80 -12.24
N VAL A 292 2.70 -13.27 -11.37
CA VAL A 292 2.29 -12.45 -10.23
C VAL A 292 1.69 -11.16 -10.78
N THR A 293 0.39 -10.99 -10.63
CA THR A 293 -0.24 -9.68 -10.77
C THR A 293 -0.15 -9.00 -9.41
N ALA A 294 0.49 -7.83 -9.39
CA ALA A 294 0.44 -6.84 -8.32
C ALA A 294 -0.93 -6.81 -7.62
N PHE A 295 -0.93 -6.68 -6.29
CA PHE A 295 -2.13 -6.34 -5.55
C PHE A 295 -2.67 -4.99 -6.05
N ASP A 296 -3.89 -4.99 -6.59
CA ASP A 296 -4.56 -3.77 -7.09
C ASP A 296 -5.10 -2.87 -5.96
N GLY A 297 -4.79 -3.16 -4.68
CA GLY A 297 -5.47 -2.51 -3.57
C GLY A 297 -6.90 -3.05 -3.35
N PRO A 298 -7.58 -2.67 -2.25
CA PRO A 298 -9.03 -2.80 -2.17
C PRO A 298 -9.67 -2.03 -3.34
N SER A 299 -10.25 -2.78 -4.29
CA SER A 299 -10.80 -2.21 -5.51
C SER A 299 -12.13 -1.50 -5.23
N SER A 300 -12.21 -0.27 -5.75
CA SER A 300 -13.36 0.64 -5.85
C SER A 300 -13.60 1.60 -4.66
N GLN A 301 -12.90 2.74 -4.76
CA GLN A 301 -13.01 3.98 -3.95
C GLN A 301 -12.39 3.90 -2.55
N SER A 302 -11.55 4.89 -2.24
CA SER A 302 -10.88 5.12 -0.94
C SER A 302 -9.59 4.32 -0.70
N ASP A 303 -8.74 4.92 0.15
CA ASP A 303 -7.34 4.61 0.44
C ASP A 303 -6.98 3.10 0.53
N PRO A 304 -5.91 2.63 -0.14
CA PRO A 304 -5.59 1.20 -0.26
C PRO A 304 -5.20 0.52 1.06
N MET A 305 -4.95 1.30 2.12
CA MET A 305 -4.56 0.79 3.42
C MET A 305 -5.72 0.80 4.43
N VAL A 306 -6.93 1.24 4.04
CA VAL A 306 -8.14 1.16 4.89
C VAL A 306 -8.85 -0.17 4.64
N VAL A 307 -9.32 -0.78 5.72
CA VAL A 307 -10.14 -1.99 5.72
C VAL A 307 -11.45 -1.70 6.43
N ASP A 308 -12.55 -1.98 5.76
CA ASP A 308 -13.92 -1.82 6.25
C ASP A 308 -14.70 -3.16 6.20
N SER A 309 -15.97 -3.14 6.61
CA SER A 309 -16.84 -4.32 6.58
C SER A 309 -17.12 -4.88 5.18
N SER A 310 -16.88 -4.10 4.12
CA SER A 310 -17.01 -4.58 2.74
C SER A 310 -15.74 -5.29 2.25
N THR A 311 -14.62 -5.11 2.96
CA THR A 311 -13.34 -5.71 2.61
C THR A 311 -13.37 -7.22 2.92
N PRO A 312 -13.19 -8.10 1.92
CA PRO A 312 -13.19 -9.53 2.16
C PRO A 312 -12.10 -9.92 3.17
N GLY A 313 -12.42 -10.80 4.13
CA GLY A 313 -11.46 -11.25 5.15
C GLY A 313 -11.22 -10.30 6.32
N ALA A 314 -11.86 -9.13 6.35
CA ALA A 314 -11.69 -8.13 7.42
C ALA A 314 -11.89 -8.67 8.84
N ASP A 315 -12.83 -9.61 9.04
CA ASP A 315 -13.19 -10.16 10.37
C ASP A 315 -12.80 -11.63 10.59
N SER A 316 -12.36 -12.35 9.56
CA SER A 316 -12.16 -13.81 9.64
C SER A 316 -10.96 -14.17 10.52
N SER A 317 -11.13 -14.87 11.65
CA SER A 317 -10.02 -15.48 12.38
C SER A 317 -9.35 -16.59 11.56
N SER A 318 -8.03 -16.76 11.67
CA SER A 318 -7.29 -17.86 11.04
C SER A 318 -7.74 -19.21 11.62
N SER A 319 -8.81 -19.75 11.06
CA SER A 319 -9.36 -21.05 11.47
C SER A 319 -9.83 -21.77 10.21
N GLY A 320 -9.27 -22.96 9.98
CA GLY A 320 -9.62 -23.87 8.90
C GLY A 320 -11.13 -24.09 8.82
N GLY A 321 -11.62 -24.22 7.59
CA GLY A 321 -13.02 -24.00 7.24
C GLY A 321 -14.06 -24.87 7.93
N SER A 322 -15.30 -24.39 7.89
CA SER A 322 -16.45 -25.17 7.45
C SER A 322 -17.64 -24.26 7.21
N SER A 323 -18.21 -24.39 6.03
CA SER A 323 -19.50 -23.85 5.62
C SER A 323 -20.63 -24.27 6.56
N SER A 324 -21.56 -23.36 6.85
CA SER A 324 -22.98 -23.71 6.88
C SER A 324 -23.85 -22.48 6.64
N GLY A 325 -24.60 -22.54 5.54
CA GLY A 325 -25.35 -21.42 4.99
C GLY A 325 -26.55 -21.02 5.82
N HIS A 326 -26.95 -19.76 5.69
CA HIS A 326 -28.22 -19.26 6.19
C HIS A 326 -28.96 -18.52 5.07
N LYS A 327 -30.24 -18.84 5.01
CA LYS A 327 -31.22 -18.61 3.93
C LYS A 327 -31.46 -17.12 3.66
N ALA A 328 -31.55 -16.77 2.38
CA ALA A 328 -32.16 -15.52 1.92
C ALA A 328 -33.69 -15.59 1.99
N ALA A 329 -34.32 -14.48 2.39
CA ALA A 329 -35.72 -14.15 2.12
C ALA A 329 -35.92 -12.61 2.13
N PRO A 330 -36.95 -12.07 1.45
CA PRO A 330 -36.80 -10.85 0.62
C PRO A 330 -37.58 -9.61 1.11
N GLY A 331 -37.31 -8.47 0.45
CA GLY A 331 -38.12 -7.23 0.45
C GLY A 331 -37.30 -6.01 0.88
N ALA A 332 -37.42 -4.80 0.32
CA ALA A 332 -38.35 -4.23 -0.64
C ALA A 332 -37.69 -3.02 -1.34
N GLY A 333 -38.19 -2.65 -2.52
CA GLY A 333 -37.66 -1.57 -3.34
C GLY A 333 -37.89 -0.15 -2.82
N GLY A 334 -37.08 0.77 -3.32
CA GLY A 334 -37.25 2.22 -3.19
C GLY A 334 -36.47 2.93 -4.30
N GLY A 335 -37.19 3.73 -5.10
CA GLY A 335 -36.81 4.22 -6.42
C GLY A 335 -35.62 5.18 -6.49
N GLY A 336 -35.07 5.28 -7.71
CA GLY A 336 -34.01 6.21 -8.06
C GLY A 336 -34.47 7.66 -8.17
N SER A 337 -33.49 8.56 -8.12
CA SER A 337 -33.59 9.87 -8.75
C SER A 337 -32.20 10.35 -9.14
N SER A 338 -31.99 10.47 -10.45
CA SER A 338 -30.80 11.05 -11.06
C SER A 338 -30.86 12.57 -10.96
N SER A 339 -29.90 13.19 -10.27
CA SER A 339 -29.64 14.63 -10.41
C SER A 339 -28.20 14.83 -10.88
N ASN A 340 -28.04 15.36 -12.09
CA ASN A 340 -26.78 15.88 -12.62
C ASN A 340 -26.34 17.11 -11.82
N GLY A 341 -25.82 16.88 -10.62
CA GLY A 341 -25.18 17.88 -9.77
C GLY A 341 -23.66 17.85 -9.93
N CYS A 342 -23.03 19.02 -9.94
CA CYS A 342 -21.60 19.13 -9.74
C CYS A 342 -21.24 18.44 -8.40
N ARG A 343 -20.34 17.46 -8.41
CA ARG A 343 -19.91 16.72 -7.21
C ARG A 343 -18.51 17.18 -6.80
N ASP A 344 -18.37 17.60 -5.55
CA ASP A 344 -17.07 17.97 -4.99
C ASP A 344 -16.20 16.74 -4.77
N VAL A 345 -14.91 16.88 -5.09
CA VAL A 345 -13.86 15.96 -4.63
C VAL A 345 -13.36 16.50 -3.28
N PRO A 346 -13.44 15.71 -2.19
CA PRO A 346 -13.00 16.14 -0.86
C PRO A 346 -11.49 16.32 -0.80
N THR A 347 -11.01 17.19 0.09
CA THR A 347 -9.57 17.42 0.28
C THR A 347 -8.92 16.26 1.07
N PRO A 348 -7.64 15.89 0.79
CA PRO A 348 -6.97 14.75 1.43
C PRO A 348 -6.69 14.91 2.93
N ASP A 349 -6.87 16.12 3.46
CA ASP A 349 -6.72 16.45 4.88
C ASP A 349 -7.94 16.06 5.73
N GLY A 350 -8.95 15.42 5.12
CA GLY A 350 -10.12 14.87 5.82
C GLY A 350 -11.20 15.89 6.17
N TYR A 351 -11.05 17.16 5.78
CA TYR A 351 -12.06 18.19 5.99
C TYR A 351 -13.05 18.26 4.82
N SER A 352 -14.30 18.61 5.12
CA SER A 352 -15.32 18.81 4.09
C SER A 352 -15.04 20.07 3.28
N CYS A 353 -15.48 20.07 2.02
CA CYS A 353 -15.33 21.24 1.16
C CYS A 353 -16.04 22.49 1.68
N GLN A 354 -17.11 22.31 2.47
CA GLN A 354 -17.78 23.42 3.15
C GLN A 354 -16.87 24.03 4.22
N GLN A 355 -16.21 23.21 5.04
CA GLN A 355 -15.23 23.69 6.03
C GLN A 355 -14.07 24.42 5.35
N GLN A 356 -13.54 23.89 4.24
CA GLN A 356 -12.47 24.53 3.48
C GLN A 356 -12.88 25.90 2.92
N LYS A 357 -14.14 26.04 2.48
CA LYS A 357 -14.70 27.32 2.02
C LYS A 357 -14.85 28.31 3.16
N ASP A 358 -15.37 27.85 4.29
CA ASP A 358 -15.56 28.70 5.48
C ASP A 358 -14.22 29.21 6.02
N TRP A 359 -13.13 28.48 5.78
CA TRP A 359 -11.75 28.89 6.08
C TRP A 359 -11.05 29.69 4.97
N GLY A 360 -11.77 30.07 3.91
CA GLY A 360 -11.23 30.87 2.81
C GLY A 360 -10.19 30.14 1.93
N LYS A 361 -10.16 28.80 1.97
CA LYS A 361 -9.14 28.00 1.26
C LYS A 361 -9.43 27.77 -0.22
N CYS A 362 -10.60 28.20 -0.72
CA CYS A 362 -10.96 28.11 -2.13
C CYS A 362 -9.98 28.79 -3.11
N GLY A 363 -9.17 29.73 -2.62
CA GLY A 363 -8.16 30.42 -3.41
C GLY A 363 -6.82 29.68 -3.57
N GLN A 364 -6.58 28.65 -2.75
CA GLN A 364 -5.27 28.02 -2.57
C GLN A 364 -4.92 27.05 -3.70
N ASP A 365 -3.63 26.95 -4.03
CA ASP A 365 -3.15 26.13 -5.14
C ASP A 365 -3.46 24.64 -4.94
N PHE A 366 -3.45 24.16 -3.69
CA PHE A 366 -3.81 22.78 -3.39
C PHE A 366 -5.28 22.45 -3.73
N ILE A 367 -6.19 23.43 -3.67
CA ILE A 367 -7.60 23.28 -4.05
C ILE A 367 -7.79 23.44 -5.56
N LYS A 368 -7.21 24.49 -6.16
CA LYS A 368 -7.41 24.81 -7.58
C LYS A 368 -6.73 23.83 -8.54
N THR A 369 -5.49 23.44 -8.25
CA THR A 369 -4.66 22.64 -9.15
C THR A 369 -5.08 21.17 -9.16
N ASN A 370 -5.59 20.67 -8.03
CA ASN A 370 -5.98 19.27 -7.86
C ASN A 370 -7.49 19.02 -8.03
N GLY A 371 -8.27 20.07 -8.33
CA GLY A 371 -9.70 19.95 -8.59
C GLY A 371 -10.57 19.64 -7.36
N TYR A 372 -10.04 19.84 -6.15
CA TYR A 372 -10.81 19.67 -4.91
C TYR A 372 -11.85 20.78 -4.74
N CYS A 373 -12.96 20.46 -4.08
CA CYS A 373 -13.98 21.43 -3.68
C CYS A 373 -14.49 22.35 -4.80
N LYS A 374 -14.43 21.86 -6.04
CA LYS A 374 -14.71 22.63 -7.25
C LYS A 374 -16.10 23.24 -7.25
N CYS A 375 -17.11 22.50 -6.82
CA CYS A 375 -18.50 22.94 -6.79
C CYS A 375 -18.76 23.87 -5.59
N THR A 376 -18.26 23.48 -4.41
CA THR A 376 -18.39 24.28 -3.18
C THR A 376 -17.69 25.65 -3.32
N CYS A 377 -16.54 25.69 -4.00
CA CYS A 377 -15.77 26.90 -4.29
C CYS A 377 -16.22 27.66 -5.55
N GLY A 378 -17.37 27.30 -6.13
CA GLY A 378 -18.06 28.10 -7.17
C GLY A 378 -17.66 27.82 -8.62
N GLY A 379 -16.95 26.72 -8.90
CA GLY A 379 -16.64 26.26 -10.25
C GLY A 379 -17.83 25.53 -10.88
N ASN A 380 -18.57 26.19 -11.77
CA ASN A 380 -19.66 25.56 -12.51
C ASN A 380 -19.15 24.43 -13.42
N GLY A 381 -19.78 23.26 -13.31
CA GLY A 381 -19.56 22.12 -14.20
C GLY A 381 -20.20 22.34 -15.57
N GLY A 382 -19.38 22.24 -16.63
CA GLY A 382 -19.80 22.19 -18.03
C GLY A 382 -18.61 21.80 -18.91
N SER A 383 -18.76 20.73 -19.68
CA SER A 383 -17.71 20.08 -20.48
C SER A 383 -17.32 20.82 -21.77
N ASN A 384 -16.12 20.48 -22.25
CA ASN A 384 -15.56 20.52 -23.61
C ASN A 384 -14.75 21.74 -24.13
N SER A 385 -13.43 21.50 -24.23
CA SER A 385 -12.54 21.66 -25.40
C SER A 385 -12.60 22.93 -26.28
N SER A 386 -11.44 23.61 -26.30
CA SER A 386 -10.73 24.19 -27.46
C SER A 386 -11.33 25.38 -28.24
N GLN A 387 -10.45 26.38 -28.42
CA GLN A 387 -10.44 27.49 -29.39
C GLN A 387 -11.46 28.63 -29.19
N GLN A 388 -10.96 29.79 -28.70
CA GLN A 388 -10.94 30.98 -29.56
C GLN A 388 -9.97 32.06 -29.06
N GLN A 389 -9.21 32.54 -30.04
CA GLN A 389 -8.29 33.66 -30.01
C GLN A 389 -9.03 35.01 -29.94
N GLN A 390 -8.29 36.00 -29.43
CA GLN A 390 -8.23 37.40 -29.88
C GLN A 390 -9.28 38.44 -29.42
N GLN A 391 -8.68 39.47 -28.79
CA GLN A 391 -8.88 40.92 -28.99
C GLN A 391 -10.10 41.63 -28.40
N ALA A 392 -9.83 42.40 -27.33
CA ALA A 392 -10.02 43.87 -27.24
C ALA A 392 -9.41 44.30 -25.88
N GLY A 393 -8.56 45.32 -25.72
CA GLY A 393 -8.27 46.49 -26.53
C GLY A 393 -8.64 47.77 -25.78
N SER A 394 -7.64 48.45 -25.21
CA SER A 394 -7.58 49.90 -24.92
C SER A 394 -8.07 50.45 -23.56
N GLY A 395 -7.19 51.20 -22.88
CA GLY A 395 -7.55 52.05 -21.73
C GLY A 395 -6.40 52.60 -20.88
N ARG A 396 -5.64 53.57 -21.40
CA ARG A 396 -4.57 54.36 -20.74
C ARG A 396 -4.96 54.94 -19.35
N ARG A 397 -4.02 55.02 -18.39
CA ARG A 397 -3.27 56.27 -18.02
C ARG A 397 -2.42 56.10 -16.74
N MET A 398 -1.29 56.80 -16.78
CA MET A 398 -0.25 57.03 -15.76
C MET A 398 -0.77 57.68 -14.46
N LEU A 399 -0.07 57.50 -13.33
CA LEU A 399 0.78 58.54 -12.70
C LEU A 399 1.42 58.09 -11.36
N ARG A 400 2.75 58.28 -11.29
CA ARG A 400 3.63 58.74 -10.18
C ARG A 400 3.50 58.16 -8.76
N GLN A 401 4.55 57.55 -8.19
CA GLN A 401 5.81 58.11 -7.59
C GLN A 401 5.68 58.71 -6.17
N ARG A 402 6.56 58.20 -5.27
CA ARG A 402 7.05 58.72 -3.97
C ARG A 402 6.06 58.60 -2.80
N ARG A 403 6.43 58.08 -1.62
CA ARG A 403 7.70 58.13 -0.88
C ARG A 403 8.19 56.77 -0.43
#